data_AF-B4GAN2-F1
#
_entry.id   AF-B4GAN2-F1
#
_cell.length_a   1.000
_cell.length_b   1.000
_cell.length_c   1.000
_cell.angle_alpha   90.00
_cell.angle_beta   90.00
_cell.angle_gamma   90.00
#
_symmetry.space_group_name_H-M   'P 1'
#
loop_
_entity.id
_entity.type
_entity.pdbx_description
1 polymer ?
#
loop_
_entity_poly.entity_id
_entity_poly.type
_entity_poly.pdbx_seq_one_letter_code
_entity_poly.pdbx_strand_id
1 'polypeptide(L)'
;MGKFEYSLGLNELKSKELRLWQALIGEFLGTLILNFFACGACTQVEDGTFKALAFGLSIFMAITIVGHLSGGHVNPAVTVGMLVAGRISFLRALFYIVFQCLGAIAGTAAVRLRKLEGTRDYA
;
A
#
# COMPACT_ATOMS: atom_id res chain seq x y z
N MET A 1 23.23 -5.80 -24.68
CA MET A 1 22.92 -5.28 -23.34
C MET A 1 21.44 -4.93 -23.13
N GLY A 2 20.70 -4.41 -24.12
CA GLY A 2 19.34 -3.88 -23.90
C GLY A 2 18.22 -4.84 -23.43
N LYS A 3 18.31 -6.16 -23.67
CA LYS A 3 17.26 -7.11 -23.20
C LYS A 3 17.21 -7.25 -21.67
N PHE A 4 18.37 -7.17 -21.01
CA PHE A 4 18.48 -7.32 -19.56
C PHE A 4 17.94 -6.07 -18.83
N GLU A 5 18.27 -4.88 -19.33
CA GLU A 5 17.77 -3.61 -18.79
C GLU A 5 16.24 -3.50 -18.89
N TYR A 6 15.67 -4.02 -19.97
CA TYR A 6 14.22 -4.08 -20.17
C TYR A 6 13.54 -5.04 -19.18
N SER A 7 14.15 -6.20 -18.93
CA SER A 7 13.64 -7.17 -17.95
C SER A 7 13.72 -6.66 -16.50
N LEU A 8 14.75 -5.88 -16.17
CA LEU A 8 14.87 -5.25 -14.85
C LEU A 8 13.87 -4.11 -14.64
N GLY A 9 13.45 -3.45 -15.71
CA GLY A 9 12.61 -2.24 -15.64
C GLY A 9 13.41 -0.93 -15.53
N LEU A 10 14.70 -0.92 -15.87
CA LEU A 10 15.54 0.31 -15.84
C LEU A 10 14.99 1.43 -16.73
N ASN A 11 14.25 1.05 -17.78
CA ASN A 11 13.58 1.99 -18.68
C ASN A 11 12.45 2.77 -18.00
N GLU A 12 11.83 2.23 -16.94
CA GLU A 12 10.79 2.93 -16.18
C GLU A 12 11.35 4.04 -15.30
N LEU A 13 12.63 3.97 -14.93
CA LEU A 13 13.34 5.03 -14.21
C LEU A 13 13.81 6.14 -15.14
N LYS A 14 14.12 5.77 -16.39
CA LYS A 14 14.65 6.69 -17.41
C LYS A 14 13.54 7.39 -18.19
N SER A 15 12.38 6.75 -18.32
CA SER A 15 11.23 7.38 -18.97
C SER A 15 10.68 8.48 -18.07
N LYS A 16 10.60 9.69 -18.61
CA LYS A 16 9.96 10.86 -17.98
C LYS A 16 8.44 10.71 -17.84
N GLU A 17 7.88 9.58 -18.26
CA GLU A 17 6.46 9.26 -18.17
C GLU A 17 6.08 9.21 -16.69
N LEU A 18 5.21 10.13 -16.28
CA LEU A 18 4.76 10.40 -14.91
C LEU A 18 4.16 9.19 -14.14
N ARG A 19 4.10 8.01 -14.77
CA ARG A 19 3.35 6.84 -14.34
C ARG A 19 3.97 6.09 -13.16
N LEU A 20 5.31 6.02 -13.04
CA LEU A 20 5.93 5.27 -11.94
C LEU A 20 5.74 6.00 -10.61
N TRP A 21 6.11 7.29 -10.52
CA TRP A 21 5.95 8.08 -9.29
C TRP A 21 4.49 8.19 -8.84
N GLN A 22 3.55 8.38 -9.77
CA GLN A 22 2.11 8.33 -9.49
C GLN A 22 1.70 6.99 -8.91
N ALA A 23 2.20 5.89 -9.47
CA ALA A 23 1.93 4.57 -8.95
C ALA A 23 2.54 4.33 -7.56
N LEU A 24 3.75 4.83 -7.29
CA LEU A 24 4.39 4.73 -5.97
C LEU A 24 3.59 5.49 -4.91
N ILE A 25 3.11 6.69 -5.24
CA ILE A 25 2.19 7.45 -4.39
C ILE A 25 0.88 6.67 -4.19
N GLY A 26 0.35 6.06 -5.25
CA GLY A 26 -0.83 5.21 -5.19
C GLY A 26 -0.65 4.03 -4.22
N GLU A 27 0.45 3.29 -4.33
CA GLU A 27 0.76 2.17 -3.44
C GLU A 27 0.96 2.60 -1.98
N PHE A 28 1.62 3.74 -1.75
CA PHE A 28 1.77 4.31 -0.42
C PHE A 28 0.43 4.72 0.18
N LEU A 29 -0.37 5.52 -0.54
CA LEU A 29 -1.66 6.01 -0.05
C LEU A 29 -2.67 4.87 0.13
N GLY A 30 -2.72 3.93 -0.81
CA GLY A 30 -3.59 2.77 -0.71
C GLY A 30 -3.26 1.90 0.51
N THR A 31 -1.98 1.65 0.77
CA THR A 31 -1.55 0.85 1.93
C THR A 31 -1.73 1.63 3.25
N LEU A 32 -1.54 2.96 3.23
CA LEU A 32 -1.83 3.83 4.37
C LEU A 32 -3.31 3.76 4.76
N ILE A 33 -4.22 3.92 3.79
CA ILE A 33 -5.67 3.84 4.01
C ILE A 33 -6.03 2.47 4.58
N LEU A 34 -5.52 1.41 3.96
CA LEU A 34 -5.74 0.04 4.42
C LEU A 34 -5.36 -0.12 5.89
N ASN A 35 -4.11 0.18 6.26
CA ASN A 35 -3.64 -0.04 7.62
C ASN A 35 -4.29 0.90 8.64
N PHE A 36 -4.61 2.14 8.25
CA PHE A 36 -5.24 3.10 9.16
C PHE A 36 -6.61 2.60 9.63
N PHE A 37 -7.49 2.20 8.70
CA PHE A 37 -8.82 1.72 9.05
C PHE A 37 -8.81 0.29 9.60
N ALA A 38 -8.03 -0.60 9.00
CA ALA A 38 -7.97 -2.00 9.43
C ALA A 38 -7.37 -2.15 10.84
N CYS A 39 -6.22 -1.54 11.11
CA CYS A 39 -5.64 -1.57 12.46
C CYS A 39 -6.45 -0.73 13.45
N GLY A 40 -7.07 0.36 13.00
CA GLY A 40 -8.00 1.15 13.81
C GLY A 40 -9.16 0.30 14.34
N ALA A 41 -9.80 -0.49 13.46
CA ALA A 41 -10.89 -1.39 13.83
C ALA A 41 -10.47 -2.42 14.89
N CYS A 42 -9.24 -2.94 14.82
CA CYS A 42 -8.69 -3.87 15.81
C CYS A 42 -8.57 -3.28 17.23
N THR A 43 -8.63 -1.95 17.38
CA THR A 43 -8.54 -1.29 18.69
C THR A 43 -9.90 -0.97 19.33
N GLN A 44 -11.00 -1.10 18.58
CA GLN A 44 -12.32 -0.62 19.01
C GLN A 44 -13.24 -1.75 19.47
N VAL A 45 -13.26 -2.87 18.75
CA VAL A 45 -14.23 -3.94 18.94
C VAL A 45 -13.54 -5.30 18.86
N GLU A 46 -13.92 -6.25 19.72
CA GLU A 46 -13.32 -7.60 19.70
C GLU A 46 -13.95 -8.55 18.66
N ASP A 47 -15.14 -8.23 18.15
CA ASP A 47 -15.86 -9.00 17.14
C ASP A 47 -15.04 -9.20 15.84
N GLY A 48 -14.88 -10.48 15.46
CA GLY A 48 -14.19 -10.88 14.25
C GLY A 48 -14.93 -10.48 12.98
N THR A 49 -16.27 -10.44 13.00
CA THR A 49 -17.08 -10.08 11.84
C THR A 49 -16.87 -8.60 11.49
N PHE A 50 -16.93 -7.73 12.48
CA PHE A 50 -16.62 -6.31 12.33
C PHE A 50 -15.21 -6.09 11.77
N LYS A 51 -14.18 -6.79 12.31
CA LYS A 51 -12.80 -6.69 11.80
C LYS A 51 -12.69 -7.14 10.35
N ALA A 52 -13.27 -8.29 10.00
CA ALA A 52 -13.24 -8.79 8.63
C ALA A 52 -13.88 -7.81 7.64
N LEU A 53 -15.04 -7.24 8.02
CA LEU A 53 -15.73 -6.23 7.21
C LEU A 53 -14.89 -4.95 7.08
N ALA A 54 -14.29 -4.48 8.17
CA ALA A 54 -13.42 -3.31 8.16
C ALA A 54 -12.22 -3.49 7.22
N PHE A 55 -11.53 -4.64 7.28
CA PHE A 55 -10.44 -4.94 6.36
C PHE A 55 -10.92 -4.96 4.90
N GLY A 56 -12.02 -5.66 4.62
CA GLY A 56 -12.58 -5.75 3.26
C GLY A 56 -12.97 -4.38 2.68
N LEU A 57 -13.69 -3.55 3.45
CA LEU A 57 -14.09 -2.21 3.04
C LEU A 57 -12.89 -1.26 2.90
N SER A 58 -11.85 -1.43 3.72
CA SER A 58 -10.61 -0.64 3.62
C SER A 58 -9.88 -0.94 2.31
N ILE A 59 -9.78 -2.21 1.92
CA ILE A 59 -9.22 -2.62 0.63
C ILE A 59 -10.07 -2.06 -0.52
N PHE A 60 -11.39 -2.20 -0.45
CA PHE A 60 -12.31 -1.66 -1.46
C PHE A 60 -12.07 -0.16 -1.67
N MET A 61 -12.09 0.62 -0.58
CA MET A 61 -11.85 2.06 -0.61
C MET A 61 -10.47 2.40 -1.19
N ALA A 62 -9.41 1.73 -0.72
CA ALA A 62 -8.05 1.96 -1.19
C ALA A 62 -7.96 1.73 -2.71
N ILE A 63 -8.47 0.61 -3.22
CA ILE A 63 -8.43 0.28 -4.64
C ILE A 63 -9.29 1.23 -5.48
N THR A 64 -10.47 1.64 -4.99
CA THR A 64 -11.29 2.65 -5.69
C THR A 64 -10.53 3.96 -5.88
N ILE A 65 -9.75 4.38 -4.88
CA ILE A 65 -9.01 5.64 -4.93
C ILE A 65 -7.73 5.51 -5.76
N VAL A 66 -6.90 4.49 -5.53
CA VAL A 66 -5.53 4.42 -6.10
C VAL A 66 -5.37 3.37 -7.21
N GLY A 67 -6.36 2.51 -7.44
CA GLY A 67 -6.25 1.39 -8.37
C GLY A 67 -5.91 1.81 -9.80
N HIS A 68 -6.46 2.95 -10.26
CA HIS A 68 -6.17 3.50 -11.59
C HIS A 68 -4.74 4.07 -11.73
N LEU A 69 -4.06 4.35 -10.61
CA LEU A 69 -2.70 4.89 -10.61
C LEU A 69 -1.64 3.79 -10.66
N SER A 70 -1.80 2.74 -9.85
CA SER A 70 -0.76 1.71 -9.64
C SER A 70 -1.16 0.29 -10.03
N GLY A 71 -2.45 0.02 -10.29
CA GLY A 71 -3.00 -1.33 -10.29
C GLY A 71 -3.44 -1.81 -8.91
N GLY A 72 -3.23 -1.01 -7.86
CA GLY A 72 -3.81 -1.20 -6.53
C GLY A 72 -3.35 -2.47 -5.82
N HIS A 73 -2.04 -2.77 -5.83
CA HIS A 73 -1.53 -3.98 -5.19
C HIS A 73 -1.69 -3.90 -3.66
N VAL A 74 -1.33 -2.75 -3.08
CA VAL A 74 -1.45 -2.39 -1.65
C VAL A 74 -0.95 -3.45 -0.66
N ASN A 75 -0.12 -4.37 -1.15
CA ASN A 75 0.29 -5.58 -0.46
C ASN A 75 1.57 -6.15 -1.10
N PRO A 76 2.65 -6.33 -0.33
CA PRO A 76 3.89 -6.93 -0.83
C PRO A 76 3.72 -8.32 -1.43
N ALA A 77 2.85 -9.17 -0.86
CA ALA A 77 2.61 -10.51 -1.37
C ALA A 77 1.92 -10.50 -2.74
N VAL A 78 0.98 -9.58 -2.95
CA VAL A 78 0.31 -9.38 -4.26
C VAL A 78 1.34 -8.88 -5.28
N THR A 79 2.19 -7.93 -4.89
CA THR A 79 3.28 -7.44 -5.75
C THR A 79 4.24 -8.56 -6.16
N VAL A 80 4.64 -9.42 -5.24
CA VAL A 80 5.49 -10.58 -5.55
C VAL A 80 4.76 -11.56 -6.47
N GLY A 81 3.47 -11.82 -6.23
CA GLY A 81 2.66 -12.65 -7.13
C GLY A 81 2.62 -12.11 -8.56
N MET A 82 2.45 -10.80 -8.71
CA MET A 82 2.47 -10.13 -10.01
C MET A 82 3.85 -10.14 -10.68
N LEU A 83 4.92 -10.09 -9.90
CA LEU A 83 6.29 -10.24 -10.39
C LEU A 83 6.54 -11.65 -10.93
N VAL A 84 6.16 -12.69 -10.16
CA VAL A 84 6.28 -14.10 -10.58
C VAL A 84 5.43 -14.40 -11.81
N ALA A 85 4.25 -13.77 -11.91
CA ALA A 85 3.39 -13.86 -13.09
C ALA A 85 3.91 -13.09 -14.31
N GLY A 86 5.06 -12.39 -14.20
CA GLY A 86 5.66 -11.61 -15.29
C GLY A 86 4.84 -10.39 -15.70
N ARG A 87 3.97 -9.88 -14.80
CA ARG A 87 3.07 -8.74 -15.05
C ARG A 87 3.68 -7.39 -14.68
N ILE A 88 4.72 -7.39 -13.85
CA ILE A 88 5.47 -6.19 -13.45
C ILE A 88 6.97 -6.43 -13.56
N SER A 89 7.74 -5.35 -13.73
CA SER A 89 9.20 -5.39 -13.72
C SER A 89 9.76 -5.56 -12.30
N PHE A 90 10.97 -6.12 -12.19
CA PHE A 90 11.62 -6.34 -10.89
C PHE A 90 11.82 -5.04 -10.09
N LEU A 91 12.28 -3.98 -10.74
CA LEU A 91 12.48 -2.68 -10.07
C LEU A 91 11.14 -2.07 -9.61
N ARG A 92 10.09 -2.13 -10.44
CA ARG A 92 8.76 -1.66 -10.02
C ARG A 92 8.27 -2.45 -8.81
N ALA A 93 8.43 -3.77 -8.81
CA ALA A 93 8.06 -4.61 -7.68
C ALA A 93 8.79 -4.20 -6.39
N LEU A 94 10.11 -3.98 -6.47
CA LEU A 94 10.92 -3.56 -5.34
C LEU A 94 10.44 -2.21 -4.77
N PHE A 95 10.23 -1.22 -5.63
CA PHE A 95 9.74 0.09 -5.18
C PHE A 95 8.32 0.02 -4.62
N TYR A 96 7.42 -0.77 -5.21
CA TYR A 96 6.08 -0.99 -4.69
C TYR A 96 6.14 -1.51 -3.26
N ILE A 97 6.95 -2.54 -3.00
CA ILE A 97 7.10 -3.14 -1.66
C ILE A 97 7.60 -2.10 -0.66
N VAL A 98 8.61 -1.29 -1.02
CA VAL A 98 9.12 -0.23 -0.15
C VAL A 98 8.03 0.79 0.19
N PHE A 99 7.29 1.29 -0.81
CA PHE A 99 6.24 2.30 -0.60
C PHE A 99 5.02 1.71 0.13
N GLN A 100 4.69 0.44 -0.10
CA GLN A 100 3.67 -0.29 0.67
C GLN A 100 4.07 -0.38 2.14
N CYS A 101 5.31 -0.77 2.45
CA CYS A 101 5.81 -0.81 3.83
C CYS A 101 5.79 0.56 4.50
N LEU A 102 6.21 1.62 3.79
CA LEU A 102 6.14 3.00 4.30
C LEU A 102 4.69 3.43 4.56
N GLY A 103 3.76 3.10 3.66
CA GLY A 103 2.33 3.38 3.83
C GLY A 103 1.73 2.65 5.02
N ALA A 104 2.05 1.36 5.18
CA ALA A 104 1.65 0.56 6.33
C ALA A 104 2.12 1.14 7.66
N ILE A 105 3.40 1.52 7.75
CA ILE A 105 3.99 2.16 8.94
C ILE A 105 3.26 3.49 9.22
N ALA A 106 3.08 4.34 8.21
CA ALA A 106 2.41 5.63 8.37
C ALA A 106 0.95 5.48 8.84
N GLY A 107 0.19 4.55 8.25
CA GLY A 107 -1.20 4.29 8.63
C GLY A 107 -1.33 3.81 10.07
N THR A 108 -0.50 2.83 10.48
CA THR A 108 -0.51 2.32 11.86
C THR A 108 0.02 3.36 12.86
N ALA A 109 1.03 4.16 12.50
CA ALA A 109 1.54 5.24 13.34
C ALA A 109 0.47 6.31 13.61
N ALA A 110 -0.34 6.66 12.60
CA ALA A 110 -1.44 7.61 12.76
C ALA A 110 -2.52 7.08 13.74
N VAL A 111 -2.85 5.78 13.68
CA VAL A 111 -3.74 5.15 14.67
C VAL A 111 -3.14 5.23 16.07
N ARG A 112 -1.85 4.92 16.20
CA ARG A 112 -1.15 4.97 17.50
C ARG A 112 -1.17 6.38 18.10
N LEU A 113 -0.93 7.40 17.28
CA LEU A 113 -0.94 8.80 17.71
C LEU A 113 -2.32 9.21 18.23
N ARG A 114 -3.39 8.91 17.49
CA ARG A 114 -4.76 9.20 17.94
C ARG A 114 -5.12 8.53 19.27
N LYS A 115 -4.64 7.30 19.48
CA LYS A 115 -4.86 6.60 20.75
C LYS A 115 -4.12 7.26 21.91
N LEU A 116 -2.93 7.83 21.66
CA LEU A 116 -2.16 8.56 22.68
C LEU A 116 -2.81 9.88 23.06
N GLU A 117 -3.31 10.64 22.09
CA GLU A 117 -4.08 11.87 22.33
C GLU A 117 -5.31 11.55 23.18
N GLY A 118 -6.09 10.54 22.78
CA GLY A 118 -7.25 10.12 23.55
C GLY A 118 -6.91 9.67 24.97
N THR A 119 -5.71 9.16 25.25
CA THR A 119 -5.32 8.79 26.63
C THR A 119 -4.87 10.00 27.45
N ARG A 120 -4.26 11.00 26.81
CA ARG A 120 -3.80 12.23 27.48
C ARG A 120 -4.96 13.10 27.97
N ASP A 121 -6.10 13.09 27.28
CA ASP A 121 -7.28 13.86 27.68
C ASP A 121 -7.97 13.32 28.95
N TYR A 122 -7.64 12.11 29.41
CA TYR A 122 -8.19 11.49 30.64
C TYR A 122 -7.19 11.44 31.81
N ALA A 123 -6.01 12.06 31.69
CA ALA A 123 -4.96 12.12 32.71
C ALA A 123 -4.84 13.51 33.32
#